data_AF-A0A9X7C502-F1
#
_entry.id   AF-A0A9X7C502-F1
#
_cell.length_a   1.000
_cell.length_b   1.000
_cell.length_c   1.000
_cell.angle_alpha   90.00
_cell.angle_beta   90.00
_cell.angle_gamma   90.00
#
_symmetry.space_group_name_H-M   'P 1'
#
loop_
_entity.id
_entity.type
_entity.pdbx_description
1 polymer ?
#
loop_
_entity_poly.entity_id
_entity_poly.type
_entity_poly.pdbx_seq_one_letter_code
_entity_poly.pdbx_strand_id
1 'polypeptide(L)'
;CKDPHVFTYHIDTGCVDQEENLGLFFALKIASENGMANIDNLEIIEAQPLTGEALARVKKREQKWKQEMVQKRLETEKAVQTAKGAIQNLFTNAQQNRLKFET
;
A
#
# COMPACT_ATOMS: atom_id res chain seq x y z
N CYS A 1 2.71 33.75 -14.87
CA CYS A 1 1.78 33.26 -13.83
C CYS A 1 1.47 31.80 -14.11
N LYS A 2 1.39 30.95 -13.08
CA LYS A 2 0.92 29.56 -13.23
C LYS A 2 -0.61 29.55 -13.24
N ASP A 3 -1.22 28.77 -14.13
CA ASP A 3 -2.66 28.54 -14.13
C ASP A 3 -3.05 27.79 -12.83
N PRO A 4 -3.92 28.35 -11.98
CA PRO A 4 -4.34 27.71 -10.73
C PRO A 4 -5.17 26.44 -10.94
N HIS A 5 -5.68 26.18 -12.15
CA HIS A 5 -6.45 24.98 -12.48
C HIS A 5 -5.58 23.79 -12.90
N VAL A 6 -4.28 24.01 -13.12
CA VAL A 6 -3.33 22.94 -13.46
C VAL A 6 -2.61 22.47 -12.20
N PHE A 7 -2.69 21.16 -11.94
CA PHE A 7 -1.90 20.53 -10.90
C PHE A 7 -0.89 19.55 -11.50
N THR A 8 0.21 19.35 -10.80
CA THR A 8 1.24 18.35 -11.15
C THR A 8 1.79 17.77 -9.86
N TYR A 9 2.02 16.47 -9.86
CA TYR A 9 2.61 15.75 -8.75
C TYR A 9 3.70 14.82 -9.26
N HIS A 10 4.83 14.74 -8.54
CA HIS A 10 5.97 13.93 -8.92
C HIS A 10 6.14 12.76 -7.96
N ILE A 11 6.35 11.57 -8.52
CA ILE A 11 6.70 10.36 -7.79
C ILE A 11 8.01 9.85 -8.36
N ASP A 12 9.01 9.74 -7.50
CA ASP A 12 10.29 9.13 -7.83
C ASP A 12 10.12 7.60 -7.76
N THR A 13 10.42 6.88 -8.85
CA THR A 13 10.42 5.41 -8.89
C THR A 13 11.79 4.84 -8.56
N GLY A 14 11.82 3.79 -7.73
CA GLY A 14 13.03 3.04 -7.38
C GLY A 14 13.27 1.86 -8.33
N CYS A 15 13.91 0.81 -7.81
CA CYS A 15 14.03 -0.44 -8.57
C CYS A 15 12.65 -1.04 -8.84
N VAL A 16 12.36 -1.37 -10.10
CA VAL A 16 11.15 -2.13 -10.47
C VAL A 16 11.42 -3.61 -10.22
N ASP A 17 10.64 -4.19 -9.32
CA ASP A 17 10.72 -5.60 -8.94
C ASP A 17 9.39 -6.27 -9.30
N GLN A 18 9.45 -7.26 -10.22
CA GLN A 18 8.26 -7.96 -10.71
C GLN A 18 7.66 -8.92 -9.67
N GLU A 19 8.44 -9.38 -8.70
CA GLU A 19 7.95 -10.26 -7.63
C GLU A 19 7.18 -9.45 -6.59
N GLU A 20 7.68 -8.27 -6.22
CA GLU A 20 7.01 -7.37 -5.28
C GLU A 20 5.83 -6.62 -5.92
N ASN A 21 5.86 -6.39 -7.24
CA ASN A 21 4.75 -5.88 -8.06
C ASN A 21 4.00 -4.65 -7.46
N LEU A 22 4.75 -3.67 -6.95
CA LEU A 22 4.17 -2.55 -6.19
C LEU A 22 3.33 -1.59 -7.04
N GLY A 23 3.71 -1.39 -8.32
CA GLY A 23 3.07 -0.44 -9.22
C GLY A 23 3.03 1.00 -8.67
N LEU A 24 2.13 1.81 -9.24
CA LEU A 24 1.78 3.14 -8.72
C LEU A 24 0.29 3.15 -8.41
N PHE A 25 -0.07 3.56 -7.20
CA PHE A 25 -1.46 3.79 -6.83
C PHE A 25 -1.77 5.27 -6.87
N PHE A 26 -2.69 5.66 -7.75
CA PHE A 26 -3.20 7.03 -7.87
C PHE A 26 -4.69 7.04 -7.52
N ALA A 27 -5.09 7.95 -6.64
CA ALA A 27 -6.48 8.12 -6.25
C ALA A 27 -6.79 9.60 -5.97
N LEU A 28 -7.95 10.03 -6.43
CA LEU A 28 -8.55 11.32 -6.09
C LEU A 28 -9.68 11.05 -5.10
N LYS A 29 -9.57 11.58 -3.88
CA LYS A 29 -10.50 11.27 -2.79
C LYS A 29 -11.20 12.53 -2.27
N ILE A 30 -12.52 12.52 -2.31
CA ILE A 30 -13.39 13.48 -1.62
C ILE A 30 -14.00 12.75 -0.42
N ALA A 31 -13.70 13.23 0.79
CA ALA A 31 -14.19 12.62 2.03
C ALA A 31 -15.35 13.41 2.66
N SER A 32 -15.74 14.55 2.07
CA SER A 32 -16.81 15.39 2.57
C SER A 32 -18.16 15.02 1.93
N GLU A 33 -19.23 15.16 2.71
CA GLU A 33 -20.60 14.84 2.27
C GLU A 33 -21.05 15.67 1.05
N ASN A 34 -20.63 16.95 1.00
CA ASN A 34 -21.01 17.89 -0.07
C ASN A 34 -19.82 18.29 -0.96
N GLY A 35 -18.70 17.56 -0.91
CA GLY A 35 -17.54 17.88 -1.71
C GLY A 35 -17.73 17.50 -3.18
N MET A 36 -17.20 18.33 -4.08
CA MET A 36 -17.23 18.07 -5.51
C MET A 36 -15.94 18.56 -6.16
N ALA A 37 -15.46 17.83 -7.16
CA ALA A 37 -14.36 18.25 -8.01
C ALA A 37 -14.67 17.86 -9.46
N ASN A 38 -14.44 18.78 -10.38
CA ASN A 38 -14.43 18.51 -11.82
C ASN A 38 -12.98 18.48 -12.26
N ILE A 39 -12.55 17.34 -12.79
CA ILE A 39 -11.16 17.08 -13.15
C ILE A 39 -11.16 16.48 -14.55
N ASP A 40 -10.26 16.96 -15.38
CA ASP A 40 -10.08 16.52 -16.76
C ASP A 40 -8.59 16.51 -17.09
N ASN A 41 -8.23 15.93 -18.24
CA ASN A 41 -6.86 15.89 -18.75
C ASN A 41 -5.86 15.24 -17.78
N LEU A 42 -6.24 14.12 -17.17
CA LEU A 42 -5.35 13.35 -16.29
C LEU A 42 -4.36 12.52 -17.10
N GLU A 43 -3.08 12.73 -16.83
CA GLU A 43 -1.98 12.00 -17.46
C GLU A 43 -1.01 11.49 -16.39
N ILE A 44 -0.48 10.28 -16.60
CA ILE A 44 0.67 9.75 -15.87
C ILE A 44 1.74 9.49 -16.91
N ILE A 45 2.77 10.33 -16.90
CA ILE A 45 3.86 10.29 -17.88
C ILE A 45 5.19 10.01 -17.19
N GLU A 46 6.07 9.33 -17.90
CA GLU A 46 7.47 9.25 -17.50
C GLU A 46 8.12 10.63 -17.66
N ALA A 47 8.77 11.10 -16.60
CA ALA A 47 9.50 12.35 -16.61
C ALA A 47 10.99 12.11 -16.97
N GLN A 48 11.91 12.67 -16.21
CA GLN A 48 13.34 12.50 -16.43
C GLN A 48 13.91 11.41 -15.51
N PRO A 49 14.97 10.68 -15.94
CA PRO A 49 15.68 9.76 -15.07
C PRO A 49 16.20 10.45 -13.81
N LEU A 50 16.13 9.76 -12.66
CA LEU A 50 16.64 10.28 -11.40
C LEU A 50 18.16 10.31 -11.39
N THR A 51 18.73 11.43 -10.98
CA THR A 51 20.18 11.61 -10.84
C THR A 51 20.52 12.26 -9.50
N GLY A 52 21.81 12.20 -9.12
CA GLY A 52 22.35 12.88 -7.95
C GLY A 52 21.57 12.60 -6.65
N GLU A 53 21.15 13.67 -5.99
CA GLU A 53 20.47 13.58 -4.69
C GLU A 53 19.11 12.86 -4.79
N ALA A 54 18.34 13.07 -5.87
CA ALA A 54 17.04 12.44 -6.04
C ALA A 54 17.17 10.91 -6.10
N LEU A 55 18.15 10.42 -6.85
CA LEU A 55 18.48 8.99 -6.91
C LEU A 55 18.90 8.44 -5.54
N ALA A 56 19.74 9.18 -4.80
CA ALA A 56 20.17 8.77 -3.46
C ALA A 56 19.00 8.69 -2.48
N ARG A 57 18.06 9.65 -2.53
CA ARG A 57 16.85 9.64 -1.69
C ARG A 57 15.94 8.45 -2.01
N VAL A 58 15.71 8.14 -3.29
CA VAL A 58 14.84 7.01 -3.66
C VAL A 58 15.42 5.69 -3.18
N LYS A 59 16.74 5.48 -3.35
CA LYS A 59 17.43 4.28 -2.87
C LYS A 59 17.31 4.12 -1.35
N LYS A 60 17.48 5.21 -0.60
CA LYS A 60 17.31 5.19 0.87
C LYS A 60 15.87 4.87 1.28
N ARG A 61 14.88 5.45 0.60
CA ARG A 61 13.44 5.16 0.86
C ARG A 61 13.11 3.71 0.57
N GLU A 62 13.61 3.17 -0.54
CA GLU A 62 13.40 1.77 -0.93
C GLU A 62 13.99 0.81 0.11
N GLN A 63 15.22 1.04 0.57
CA GLN A 63 15.85 0.23 1.62
C GLN A 63 15.04 0.27 2.94
N LYS A 64 14.61 1.47 3.35
CA LYS A 64 13.78 1.64 4.54
C LYS A 64 12.45 0.89 4.40
N TRP A 65 11.79 1.01 3.26
CA TRP A 65 10.54 0.32 2.97
C TRP A 65 10.73 -1.21 3.00
N LYS A 66 11.81 -1.75 2.40
CA LYS A 66 12.12 -3.19 2.45
C LYS A 66 12.25 -3.70 3.90
N GLN A 67 12.95 -2.96 4.75
CA GLN A 67 13.08 -3.31 6.18
C GLN A 67 11.72 -3.27 6.90
N GLU A 68 10.92 -2.23 6.66
CA GLU A 68 9.57 -2.12 7.23
C GLU A 68 8.65 -3.26 6.77
N MET A 69 8.77 -3.70 5.51
CA MET A 69 7.97 -4.81 4.97
C MET A 69 8.35 -6.15 5.59
N VAL A 70 9.62 -6.41 5.86
CA VAL A 70 10.06 -7.62 6.59
C VAL A 70 9.42 -7.66 7.97
N GLN A 71 9.47 -6.55 8.72
CA GLN A 71 8.88 -6.47 10.05
C GLN A 71 7.35 -6.65 9.99
N LYS A 72 6.67 -5.96 9.07
CA LYS A 72 5.22 -6.09 8.88
C LYS A 72 4.80 -7.52 8.54
N ARG A 73 5.57 -8.22 7.68
CA ARG A 73 5.30 -9.62 7.34
C ARG A 73 5.38 -10.52 8.58
N LEU A 74 6.42 -10.37 9.40
CA LEU A 74 6.58 -11.14 10.64
C LEU A 74 5.42 -10.89 11.63
N GLU A 75 5.07 -9.63 11.85
CA GLU A 75 3.96 -9.27 12.75
C GLU A 75 2.62 -9.80 12.24
N THR A 76 2.39 -9.69 10.93
CA THR A 76 1.17 -10.18 10.28
C THR A 76 1.08 -11.69 10.39
N GLU A 77 2.17 -12.42 10.16
CA GLU A 77 2.19 -13.88 10.31
C GLU A 77 1.82 -14.30 11.73
N LYS A 78 2.42 -13.67 12.75
CA LYS A 78 2.08 -13.93 14.16
C LYS A 78 0.60 -13.65 14.46
N ALA A 79 0.09 -12.51 13.99
CA ALA A 79 -1.30 -12.13 14.18
C ALA A 79 -2.26 -13.11 13.49
N VAL A 80 -1.97 -13.49 12.25
CA VAL A 80 -2.75 -14.47 11.48
C VAL A 80 -2.76 -15.83 12.16
N GLN A 81 -1.63 -16.33 12.65
CA GLN A 81 -1.59 -17.62 13.35
C GLN A 81 -2.39 -17.57 14.66
N THR A 82 -2.27 -16.48 15.40
CA THR A 82 -3.03 -16.27 16.64
C THR A 82 -4.54 -16.23 16.36
N ALA A 83 -4.96 -15.47 15.36
CA ALA A 83 -6.35 -15.37 14.95
C ALA A 83 -6.88 -16.72 14.45
N LYS A 84 -6.11 -17.44 13.63
CA LYS A 84 -6.47 -18.80 13.17
C LYS A 84 -6.66 -19.74 14.35
N GLY A 85 -5.76 -19.74 15.33
CA GLY A 85 -5.88 -20.58 16.53
C GLY A 85 -7.11 -20.22 17.35
N ALA A 86 -7.37 -18.92 17.56
CA ALA A 86 -8.56 -18.45 18.27
C ALA A 86 -9.85 -18.89 17.56
N ILE A 87 -9.93 -18.74 16.24
CA ILE A 87 -11.07 -19.19 15.44
C ILE A 87 -11.22 -20.71 15.52
N GLN A 88 -10.15 -21.47 15.31
CA GLN A 88 -10.19 -22.94 15.40
C GLN A 88 -10.69 -23.42 16.76
N ASN A 89 -10.33 -22.72 17.84
CA ASN A 89 -10.77 -23.06 19.19
C ASN A 89 -12.27 -22.90 19.42
N LEU A 90 -12.97 -22.10 18.60
CA LEU A 90 -14.43 -21.99 18.66
C LEU A 90 -15.13 -23.25 18.12
N PHE A 91 -14.46 -24.03 17.27
CA PHE A 91 -15.05 -25.17 16.59
C PHE A 91 -14.61 -26.52 17.17
N THR A 92 -15.49 -27.52 17.01
CA THR A 92 -15.25 -28.91 17.44
C THR A 92 -14.31 -29.68 16.51
N ASN A 93 -14.11 -29.20 15.28
CA ASN A 93 -13.25 -29.83 14.27
C ASN A 93 -12.65 -28.80 13.30
N ALA A 94 -11.66 -29.26 12.51
CA ALA A 94 -10.93 -28.44 11.56
C ALA A 94 -11.77 -28.00 10.34
N GLN A 95 -12.87 -28.70 10.03
CA GLN A 95 -13.82 -28.30 8.98
C GLN A 95 -14.70 -27.13 9.40
N GLN A 96 -14.62 -26.71 10.68
CA GLN A 96 -15.33 -25.55 11.22
C GLN A 96 -16.86 -25.63 11.01
N ASN A 97 -17.43 -26.83 11.00
CA ASN A 97 -18.86 -27.03 10.72
C ASN A 97 -19.75 -27.08 11.97
N ARG A 98 -19.15 -27.08 13.17
CA ARG A 98 -19.88 -27.13 14.45
C ARG A 98 -19.10 -26.45 15.57
N LEU A 99 -19.74 -25.50 16.25
CA LEU A 99 -19.18 -24.79 17.42
C LEU A 99 -19.15 -25.69 18.66
N LYS A 100 -18.22 -25.39 19.58
CA LYS A 100 -18.22 -25.97 20.93
C LYS A 100 -19.42 -25.44 21.71
N PHE A 101 -20.03 -26.30 22.54
CA PHE A 101 -21.21 -25.94 23.33
C PHE A 101 -20.87 -24.98 24.48
N GLU A 102 -19.63 -25.04 24.97
CA GLU A 102 -19.06 -24.15 25.96
C GLU A 102 -17.87 -23.45 25.29
N THR A 103 -18.09 -22.24 24.78
CA THR A 103 -17.01 -21.33 24.34
C THR A 103 -16.70 -20.32 25.41
#